data_AF-A0A9W7IMZ7-F1
#
_entry.id   AF-A0A9W7IMZ7-F1
#
_cell.length_a   1.000
_cell.length_b   1.000
_cell.length_c   1.000
_cell.angle_alpha   90.00
_cell.angle_beta   90.00
_cell.angle_gamma   90.00
#
_symmetry.space_group_name_H-M   'P 1'
#
loop_
_entity.id
_entity.type
_entity.pdbx_description
1 polymer ?
#
loop_
_entity_poly.entity_id
_entity_poly.type
_entity_poly.pdbx_seq_one_letter_code
_entity_poly.pdbx_strand_id
1 'polypeptide(L)'
;MASMAQFCYILGPSNLRLNHSSFRFCFQNPIYRKNALSSICTRFHATKPPLLSSPTVCSAANKPSSSSEISSDARIRSEVLSPFRSLRMFFYLAFMASGALGGLIATTQLIAALTNPARSSEVPDTLTSLGIDIGAVSVFAFLYFRENTAKNAQLARLSREESLSNLKLRVNENRIISVSSLRGIARLVICSGPASFVLESFNLSEPFTEMLLERGVLVVPFATDGNSPSFEFDESEDMKDITAKRKKLWQLNPVYVSEWTEWLNEQKKLASVSPESPVYLSLRLDGRVRGSGVGYPPWNAFVAQLPPVKGLWSGLFDGMDGRVL
;
A
#
# COMPACT_ATOMS: atom_id res chain seq x y z
N MET A 1 -58.71 24.53 12.36
CA MET A 1 -58.06 25.85 12.54
C MET A 1 -56.67 25.63 13.10
N ALA A 2 -55.65 26.04 12.32
CA ALA A 2 -54.24 26.25 12.65
C ALA A 2 -53.41 25.11 13.27
N SER A 3 -52.11 24.94 13.06
CA SER A 3 -51.16 25.21 11.96
C SER A 3 -49.79 24.79 12.54
N MET A 4 -49.08 23.94 11.81
CA MET A 4 -47.61 23.82 11.69
C MET A 4 -46.68 24.46 12.74
N ALA A 5 -45.76 23.66 13.28
CA ALA A 5 -44.33 24.00 13.28
C ALA A 5 -43.46 22.74 13.44
N GLN A 6 -42.80 22.34 12.36
CA GLN A 6 -41.63 21.46 12.36
C GLN A 6 -40.40 22.25 12.79
N PHE A 7 -39.59 21.73 13.72
CA PHE A 7 -38.25 22.23 13.99
C PHE A 7 -37.21 21.19 13.53
N CYS A 8 -36.53 21.51 12.43
CA CYS A 8 -35.26 20.92 12.03
C CYS A 8 -34.16 21.34 13.01
N TYR A 9 -33.43 20.38 13.58
CA TYR A 9 -32.14 20.65 14.21
C TYR A 9 -31.02 20.17 13.29
N ILE A 10 -30.30 21.14 12.76
CA ILE A 10 -29.02 21.00 12.04
C ILE A 10 -27.93 20.87 13.11
N LEU A 11 -27.33 19.69 13.25
CA LEU A 11 -26.10 19.50 14.03
C LEU A 11 -24.91 19.61 13.07
N GLY A 12 -24.31 20.80 13.02
CA GLY A 12 -23.01 21.03 12.41
C GLY A 12 -21.86 20.51 13.30
N PRO A 13 -20.71 20.13 12.72
CA PRO A 13 -19.60 19.58 13.49
C PRO A 13 -18.87 20.67 14.27
N SER A 14 -18.71 20.42 15.57
CA SER A 14 -17.94 21.23 16.51
C SER A 14 -16.43 21.15 16.24
N ASN A 15 -15.84 22.31 15.91
CA ASN A 15 -14.39 22.53 15.89
C ASN A 15 -13.83 22.49 17.31
N LEU A 16 -13.11 21.43 17.66
CA LEU A 16 -12.24 21.39 18.84
C LEU A 16 -10.79 21.62 18.41
N ARG A 17 -10.32 22.86 18.58
CA ARG A 17 -8.90 23.23 18.56
C ARG A 17 -8.21 22.58 19.77
N LEU A 18 -7.37 21.58 19.53
CA LEU A 18 -6.36 21.16 20.50
C LEU A 18 -5.02 21.81 20.14
N ASN A 19 -4.53 22.65 21.06
CA ASN A 19 -3.20 23.23 21.04
C ASN A 19 -2.14 22.12 21.15
N HIS A 20 -1.29 22.00 20.13
CA HIS A 20 -0.07 21.19 20.20
C HIS A 20 1.12 22.11 20.51
N SER A 21 1.65 22.02 21.71
CA SER A 21 2.92 22.63 22.09
C SER A 21 4.07 21.92 21.36
N SER A 22 4.79 22.65 20.51
CA SER A 22 6.02 22.18 19.86
C SER A 22 7.19 22.19 20.86
N PHE A 23 7.68 21.01 21.24
CA PHE A 23 9.03 20.87 21.77
C PHE A 23 10.02 20.82 20.60
N ARG A 24 10.70 21.94 20.36
CA ARG A 24 11.92 22.01 19.54
C ARG A 24 13.08 21.43 20.34
N PHE A 25 13.67 20.34 19.87
CA PHE A 25 15.06 20.02 20.20
C PHE A 25 15.95 20.52 19.07
N CYS A 26 16.60 21.66 19.31
CA CYS A 26 17.78 22.09 18.57
C CYS A 26 18.97 21.25 19.04
N PHE A 27 19.62 20.52 18.14
CA PHE A 27 21.03 20.16 18.31
C PHE A 27 21.84 20.96 17.29
N GLN A 28 22.55 21.97 17.81
CA GLN A 28 23.59 22.71 17.10
C GLN A 28 24.84 21.83 16.98
N ASN A 29 25.36 21.69 15.77
CA ASN A 29 26.73 21.26 15.51
C ASN A 29 27.72 22.35 15.93
N PRO A 30 28.82 22.05 16.63
CA PRO A 30 29.96 22.95 16.71
C PRO A 30 31.07 22.52 15.74
N ILE A 31 31.32 23.41 14.79
CA ILE A 31 32.61 24.06 14.54
C ILE A 31 33.85 23.18 14.37
N TYR A 32 34.23 23.13 13.09
CA TYR A 32 35.54 22.99 12.48
C TYR A 32 36.70 23.60 13.30
N ARG A 33 37.70 22.78 13.68
CA ARG A 33 39.00 23.26 14.17
C ARG A 33 40.14 22.53 13.46
N LYS A 34 40.85 23.26 12.61
CA LYS A 34 42.19 22.90 12.12
C LYS A 34 43.17 22.97 13.29
N ASN A 35 44.05 21.99 13.38
CA ASN A 35 45.43 22.19 13.86
C ASN A 35 46.32 21.12 13.22
N ALA A 36 47.34 21.61 12.53
CA ALA A 36 48.49 20.86 12.11
C ALA A 36 49.32 20.50 13.35
N LEU A 37 49.94 19.30 13.34
CA LEU A 37 51.26 19.07 13.94
C LEU A 37 51.88 17.81 13.34
N SER A 38 53.19 17.92 13.26
CA SER A 38 54.19 17.14 12.53
C SER A 38 54.42 15.71 13.01
N SER A 39 54.81 14.88 12.05
CA SER A 39 55.80 13.79 12.10
C SER A 39 56.06 13.07 13.43
N ILE A 40 55.80 11.77 13.43
CA ILE A 40 56.78 10.75 13.85
C ILE A 40 56.57 9.53 12.94
N CYS A 41 57.61 9.19 12.20
CA CYS A 41 57.71 7.98 11.41
C CYS A 41 58.39 6.92 12.29
N THR A 42 57.63 5.91 12.71
CA THR A 42 58.20 4.69 13.31
C THR A 42 57.90 3.52 12.39
N ARG A 43 58.93 3.05 11.69
CA ARG A 43 58.93 1.74 11.03
C ARG A 43 58.82 0.66 12.09
N PHE A 44 57.74 -0.10 12.06
CA PHE A 44 57.68 -1.42 12.66
C PHE A 44 57.35 -2.44 11.57
N HIS A 45 58.36 -3.27 11.26
CA HIS A 45 58.17 -4.55 10.59
C HIS A 45 57.56 -5.52 11.59
N ALA A 46 56.36 -6.04 11.33
CA ALA A 46 55.88 -7.28 11.93
C ALA A 46 54.69 -7.86 11.13
N THR A 47 55.00 -8.91 10.36
CA THR A 47 54.21 -10.14 10.11
C THR A 47 52.68 -10.08 10.12
N LYS A 48 52.11 -10.39 8.94
CA LYS A 48 50.68 -10.69 8.70
C LYS A 48 50.17 -11.80 9.63
N PRO A 49 49.04 -11.61 10.35
CA PRO A 49 48.26 -12.72 10.88
C PRO A 49 47.34 -13.29 9.78
N PRO A 50 47.04 -14.61 9.81
CA PRO A 50 46.19 -15.24 8.80
C PRO A 50 44.72 -14.81 8.96
N LEU A 51 44.11 -14.55 7.81
CA LEU A 51 42.68 -14.33 7.62
C LEU A 51 41.91 -15.57 8.09
N LEU A 52 41.25 -15.50 9.24
CA LEU A 52 40.16 -16.39 9.58
C LEU A 52 38.86 -15.72 9.14
N SER A 53 38.57 -15.80 7.84
CA SER A 53 37.28 -15.41 7.29
C SER A 53 36.25 -16.47 7.68
N SER A 54 35.57 -16.29 8.81
CA SER A 54 34.29 -16.95 9.03
C SER A 54 33.33 -16.40 7.97
N PRO A 55 32.77 -17.22 7.07
CA PRO A 55 31.67 -16.74 6.26
C PRO A 55 30.48 -16.64 7.23
N THR A 56 30.18 -15.43 7.70
CA THR A 56 28.81 -15.13 8.12
C THR A 56 27.94 -15.29 6.88
N VAL A 57 27.47 -16.52 6.69
CA VAL A 57 26.43 -16.84 5.71
C VAL A 57 25.16 -16.23 6.26
N CYS A 58 24.87 -15.01 5.82
CA CYS A 58 23.55 -14.43 5.94
C CYS A 58 22.62 -15.26 5.04
N SER A 59 22.08 -16.36 5.56
CA SER A 59 21.00 -17.07 4.88
C SER A 59 19.74 -16.21 4.93
N ALA A 60 19.58 -15.35 3.93
CA ALA A 60 18.26 -14.89 3.53
C ALA A 60 17.53 -16.12 2.97
N ALA A 61 16.81 -16.83 3.84
CA ALA A 61 15.97 -17.94 3.46
C ALA A 61 14.79 -17.43 2.62
N ASN A 62 15.03 -17.23 1.33
CA ASN A 62 13.97 -17.21 0.31
C ASN A 62 13.58 -18.66 0.05
N LYS A 63 12.96 -19.31 1.02
CA LYS A 63 12.32 -20.62 0.80
C LYS A 63 10.84 -20.35 0.60
N PRO A 64 10.26 -20.69 -0.57
CA PRO A 64 8.84 -20.48 -0.79
C PRO A 64 8.07 -21.49 0.07
N SER A 65 7.55 -21.00 1.18
CA SER A 65 6.61 -21.68 2.04
C SER A 65 5.20 -21.54 1.45
N SER A 66 4.59 -22.68 1.14
CA SER A 66 3.24 -22.80 0.60
C SER A 66 2.18 -22.38 1.63
N SER A 67 2.00 -21.07 1.81
CA SER A 67 0.78 -20.45 2.32
C SER A 67 0.88 -18.94 2.08
N SER A 68 0.28 -18.44 1.00
CA SER A 68 0.16 -17.00 0.68
C SER A 68 1.41 -16.18 1.01
N GLU A 69 2.51 -16.40 0.29
CA GLU A 69 3.72 -15.61 0.51
C GLU A 69 3.45 -14.15 0.15
N ILE A 70 3.37 -13.33 1.18
CA ILE A 70 3.25 -11.89 1.02
C ILE A 70 4.54 -11.42 0.35
N SER A 71 4.42 -10.77 -0.81
CA SER A 71 5.56 -10.22 -1.56
C SER A 71 6.49 -9.41 -0.65
N SER A 72 7.81 -9.60 -0.82
CA SER A 72 8.86 -8.86 -0.10
C SER A 72 8.66 -7.35 -0.19
N ASP A 73 8.20 -6.86 -1.34
CA ASP A 73 7.97 -5.45 -1.60
C ASP A 73 6.79 -4.90 -0.78
N ALA A 74 5.73 -5.69 -0.62
CA ALA A 74 4.60 -5.33 0.24
C ALA A 74 5.04 -5.24 1.71
N ARG A 75 5.94 -6.12 2.15
CA ARG A 75 6.52 -6.06 3.50
C ARG A 75 7.36 -4.79 3.69
N ILE A 76 8.28 -4.51 2.78
CA ILE A 76 9.14 -3.31 2.85
C ILE A 76 8.28 -2.04 2.89
N ARG A 77 7.27 -1.91 2.02
CA ARG A 77 6.36 -0.75 2.05
C ARG A 77 5.56 -0.68 3.35
N SER A 78 5.16 -1.81 3.91
CA SER A 78 4.44 -1.83 5.19
C SER A 78 5.30 -1.32 6.35
N GLU A 79 6.61 -1.61 6.33
CA GLU A 79 7.57 -1.14 7.33
C GLU A 79 7.80 0.36 7.20
N VAL A 80 7.89 0.88 5.97
CA VAL A 80 8.00 2.33 5.70
C VAL A 80 6.78 3.10 6.22
N LEU A 81 5.57 2.54 6.03
CA LEU A 81 4.33 3.18 6.47
C LEU A 81 4.13 3.13 7.99
N SER A 82 4.63 2.10 8.66
CA SER A 82 4.52 1.92 10.10
C SER A 82 5.90 1.59 10.70
N PRO A 83 6.75 2.61 10.87
CA PRO A 83 8.11 2.40 11.31
C PRO A 83 8.12 1.72 12.68
N PHE A 84 9.06 0.78 12.86
CA PHE A 84 9.28 0.02 14.09
C PHE A 84 8.08 -0.79 14.60
N ARG A 85 7.05 -1.05 13.77
CA ARG A 85 5.91 -1.91 14.15
C ARG A 85 6.36 -3.28 14.67
N SER A 86 7.33 -3.90 14.01
CA SER A 86 7.89 -5.20 14.42
C SER A 86 8.51 -5.15 15.81
N LEU A 87 9.21 -4.06 16.14
CA LEU A 87 9.81 -3.85 17.46
C LEU A 87 8.73 -3.68 18.54
N ARG A 88 7.67 -2.92 18.25
CA ARG A 88 6.56 -2.72 19.18
C ARG A 88 5.84 -4.05 19.49
N MET A 89 5.55 -4.83 18.46
CA MET A 89 4.94 -6.15 18.59
C MET A 89 5.82 -7.12 19.38
N PHE A 90 7.14 -7.03 19.23
CA PHE A 90 8.09 -7.80 20.04
C PHE A 90 7.98 -7.44 21.53
N PHE A 91 7.96 -6.14 21.88
CA PHE A 91 7.81 -5.71 23.27
C PHE A 91 6.47 -6.13 23.87
N TYR A 92 5.37 -6.04 23.12
CA TYR A 92 4.08 -6.55 23.58
C TYR A 92 4.13 -8.02 23.93
N LEU A 93 4.71 -8.85 23.05
CA LEU A 93 4.85 -10.28 23.29
C LEU A 93 5.81 -10.58 24.46
N ALA A 94 6.90 -9.83 24.58
CA ALA A 94 7.85 -9.99 25.68
C ALA A 94 7.23 -9.64 27.04
N PHE A 95 6.49 -8.53 27.13
CA PHE A 95 5.80 -8.14 28.37
C PHE A 95 4.64 -9.09 28.70
N MET A 96 3.93 -9.59 27.69
CA MET A 96 2.96 -10.68 27.87
C MET A 96 3.62 -11.92 28.48
N ALA A 97 4.75 -12.37 27.93
CA ALA A 97 5.48 -13.53 28.45
C ALA A 97 6.00 -13.29 29.88
N SER A 98 6.51 -12.08 30.16
CA SER A 98 6.98 -11.69 31.48
C SER A 98 5.86 -11.68 32.51
N GLY A 99 4.72 -11.05 32.21
CA GLY A 99 3.57 -11.00 33.10
C GLY A 99 2.90 -12.37 33.26
N ALA A 100 2.88 -13.20 32.22
CA ALA A 100 2.39 -14.58 32.33
C ALA A 100 3.28 -15.43 33.25
N LEU A 101 4.60 -15.28 33.14
CA LEU A 101 5.55 -15.98 34.00
C LEU A 101 5.46 -15.49 35.46
N GLY A 102 5.38 -14.17 35.67
CA GLY A 102 5.13 -13.57 36.99
C GLY A 102 3.83 -14.06 37.60
N GLY A 103 2.75 -14.05 36.82
CA GLY A 103 1.44 -14.54 37.23
C GLY A 103 1.43 -16.04 37.59
N LEU A 104 2.20 -16.88 36.87
CA LEU A 104 2.35 -18.29 37.23
C LEU A 104 3.07 -18.46 38.58
N ILE A 105 4.12 -17.68 38.83
CA ILE A 105 4.84 -17.70 40.11
C ILE A 105 3.92 -17.17 41.24
N ALA A 106 3.22 -16.07 41.02
CA ALA A 106 2.32 -15.50 42.02
C ALA A 106 1.12 -16.42 42.32
N THR A 107 0.54 -17.09 41.32
CA THR A 107 -0.55 -18.07 41.54
C THR A 107 -0.07 -19.27 42.35
N THR A 108 1.11 -19.83 42.04
CA THR A 108 1.67 -20.95 42.83
C THR A 108 1.98 -20.55 44.27
N GLN A 109 2.51 -19.34 44.50
CA GLN A 109 2.74 -18.80 45.84
C GLN A 109 1.43 -18.53 46.60
N LEU A 110 0.41 -18.00 45.92
CA LEU A 110 -0.90 -17.74 46.51
C LEU A 110 -1.57 -19.06 46.97
N ILE A 111 -1.52 -20.11 46.15
CA ILE A 111 -2.03 -21.45 46.53
C ILE A 111 -1.28 -21.98 47.76
N ALA A 112 0.05 -21.83 47.80
CA ALA A 112 0.86 -22.25 48.93
C ALA A 112 0.55 -21.46 50.22
N ALA A 113 0.27 -20.16 50.11
CA ALA A 113 -0.09 -19.32 51.24
C ALA A 113 -1.49 -19.62 51.78
N LEU A 114 -2.44 -19.96 50.90
CA LEU A 114 -3.82 -20.32 51.28
C LEU A 114 -3.90 -21.70 51.97
N THR A 115 -3.01 -22.61 51.62
CA THR A 115 -2.96 -23.96 52.22
C THR A 115 -2.16 -24.03 53.52
N ASN A 116 -1.35 -23.00 53.83
CA ASN A 116 -0.52 -22.95 55.03
C ASN A 116 -0.87 -21.76 55.94
N PRO A 117 -1.48 -21.99 57.12
CA PRO A 117 -1.93 -20.91 58.00
C PRO A 117 -0.80 -20.02 58.52
N ALA A 118 0.44 -20.54 58.59
CA ALA A 118 1.64 -19.79 58.97
C ALA A 118 2.04 -18.69 57.95
N ARG A 119 1.54 -18.76 56.72
CA ARG A 119 1.87 -17.82 55.62
C ARG A 119 0.69 -16.91 55.23
N SER A 120 -0.35 -16.86 56.06
CA SER A 120 -1.58 -16.10 55.79
C SER A 120 -1.36 -14.59 55.68
N SER A 121 -0.32 -14.04 56.32
CA SER A 121 0.05 -12.63 56.21
C SER A 121 0.62 -12.23 54.85
N GLU A 122 1.09 -13.17 54.03
CA GLU A 122 1.69 -12.92 52.70
C GLU A 122 0.63 -12.86 51.57
N VAL A 123 -0.63 -13.24 51.86
CA VAL A 123 -1.74 -13.31 50.90
C VAL A 123 -2.07 -11.96 50.22
N PRO A 124 -2.21 -10.82 50.94
CA PRO A 124 -2.58 -9.56 50.28
C PRO A 124 -1.51 -9.03 49.33
N ASP A 125 -0.23 -9.22 49.67
CA ASP A 125 0.89 -8.79 48.83
C ASP A 125 1.00 -9.64 47.56
N THR A 126 0.87 -10.97 47.70
CA THR A 126 0.85 -11.91 46.56
C THR A 126 -0.38 -11.74 45.67
N LEU A 127 -1.52 -11.37 46.24
CA LEU A 127 -2.72 -11.06 45.46
C LEU A 127 -2.56 -9.77 44.66
N THR A 128 -1.91 -8.75 45.23
CA THR A 128 -1.65 -7.48 44.55
C THR A 128 -0.68 -7.67 43.39
N SER A 129 0.41 -8.44 43.58
CA SER A 129 1.35 -8.74 42.50
C SER A 129 0.70 -9.56 41.38
N LEU A 130 -0.12 -10.55 41.72
CA LEU A 130 -0.91 -11.32 40.75
C LEU A 130 -1.86 -10.41 39.94
N GLY A 131 -2.51 -9.46 40.62
CA GLY A 131 -3.37 -8.47 39.97
C GLY A 131 -2.62 -7.60 38.97
N ILE A 132 -1.39 -7.18 39.30
CA ILE A 132 -0.53 -6.40 38.40
C ILE A 132 -0.15 -7.22 37.17
N ASP A 133 0.27 -8.47 37.34
CA ASP A 133 0.65 -9.36 36.24
C ASP A 133 -0.52 -9.62 35.29
N ILE A 134 -1.71 -9.93 35.83
CA ILE A 134 -2.93 -10.09 35.04
C ILE A 134 -3.30 -8.81 34.30
N GLY A 135 -3.18 -7.65 34.98
CA GLY A 135 -3.43 -6.34 34.37
C GLY A 135 -2.48 -6.05 33.22
N ALA A 136 -1.18 -6.29 33.41
CA ALA A 136 -0.15 -6.10 32.39
C ALA A 136 -0.41 -6.99 31.18
N VAL A 137 -0.63 -8.29 31.39
CA VAL A 137 -0.97 -9.25 30.33
C VAL A 137 -2.23 -8.80 29.59
N SER A 138 -3.28 -8.40 30.31
CA SER A 138 -4.53 -7.97 29.66
C SER A 138 -4.34 -6.76 28.74
N VAL A 139 -3.59 -5.75 29.19
CA VAL A 139 -3.30 -4.54 28.41
C VAL A 139 -2.44 -4.86 27.19
N PHE A 140 -1.36 -5.61 27.35
CA PHE A 140 -0.46 -5.93 26.23
C PHE A 140 -1.10 -6.91 25.24
N ALA A 141 -1.95 -7.83 25.70
CA ALA A 141 -2.76 -8.67 24.82
C ALA A 141 -3.65 -7.80 23.93
N PHE A 142 -4.41 -6.89 24.54
CA PHE A 142 -5.29 -5.98 23.81
C PHE A 142 -4.53 -5.16 22.75
N LEU A 143 -3.39 -4.57 23.12
CA LEU A 143 -2.56 -3.79 22.20
C LEU A 143 -2.01 -4.65 21.06
N TYR A 144 -1.56 -5.87 21.35
CA TYR A 144 -1.08 -6.84 20.37
C TYR A 144 -2.18 -7.23 19.38
N PHE A 145 -3.38 -7.58 19.86
CA PHE A 145 -4.49 -7.94 18.98
C PHE A 145 -4.87 -6.77 18.07
N ARG A 146 -4.97 -5.56 18.62
CA ARG A 146 -5.29 -4.36 17.84
C ARG A 146 -4.25 -4.10 16.74
N GLU A 147 -2.97 -4.19 17.08
CA GLU A 147 -1.89 -3.96 16.12
C GLU A 147 -1.76 -5.09 15.10
N ASN A 148 -1.98 -6.35 15.48
CA ASN A 148 -1.97 -7.49 14.56
C ASN A 148 -3.11 -7.38 13.53
N THR A 149 -4.31 -6.98 13.96
CA THR A 149 -5.45 -6.72 13.05
C THR A 149 -5.12 -5.59 12.07
N ALA A 150 -4.55 -4.49 12.56
CA ALA A 150 -4.14 -3.37 11.69
C ALA A 150 -3.04 -3.78 10.71
N LYS A 151 -2.06 -4.58 11.16
CA LYS A 151 -0.99 -5.14 10.32
C LYS A 151 -1.57 -6.01 9.21
N ASN A 152 -2.45 -6.95 9.54
CA ASN A 152 -3.04 -7.87 8.57
C ASN A 152 -3.90 -7.13 7.55
N ALA A 153 -4.70 -6.15 7.99
CA ALA A 153 -5.49 -5.30 7.09
C ALA A 153 -4.59 -4.48 6.14
N GLN A 154 -3.48 -3.94 6.64
CA GLN A 154 -2.54 -3.18 5.82
C GLN A 154 -1.79 -4.06 4.82
N LEU A 155 -1.31 -5.23 5.25
CA LEU A 155 -0.63 -6.20 4.37
C LEU A 155 -1.57 -6.72 3.29
N ALA A 156 -2.83 -7.02 3.64
CA ALA A 156 -3.84 -7.45 2.67
C ALA A 156 -4.16 -6.37 1.61
N ARG A 157 -4.06 -5.08 1.96
CA ARG A 157 -4.22 -3.98 0.98
C ARG A 157 -2.99 -3.88 0.09
N LEU A 158 -1.79 -3.89 0.67
CA LEU A 158 -0.54 -3.79 -0.07
C LEU A 158 -0.31 -4.99 -0.99
N SER A 159 -0.69 -6.19 -0.57
CA SER A 159 -0.57 -7.38 -1.42
C SER A 159 -1.45 -7.30 -2.67
N ARG A 160 -2.66 -6.73 -2.56
CA ARG A 160 -3.55 -6.48 -3.70
C ARG A 160 -3.00 -5.43 -4.66
N GLU A 161 -2.44 -4.35 -4.11
CA GLU A 161 -1.78 -3.32 -4.92
C GLU A 161 -0.51 -3.85 -5.61
N GLU A 162 0.19 -4.78 -4.95
CA GLU A 162 1.39 -5.39 -5.50
C GLU A 162 1.09 -6.40 -6.60
N SER A 163 0.06 -7.25 -6.41
CA SER A 163 -0.38 -8.20 -7.44
C SER A 163 -0.84 -7.46 -8.71
N LEU A 164 -1.58 -6.35 -8.57
CA LEU A 164 -1.93 -5.48 -9.69
C LEU A 164 -0.70 -4.90 -10.38
N SER A 165 0.31 -4.52 -9.60
CA SER A 165 1.50 -3.86 -10.14
C SER A 165 2.40 -4.78 -10.96
N ASN A 166 2.31 -6.09 -10.73
CA ASN A 166 3.05 -7.10 -11.48
C ASN A 166 2.42 -7.45 -12.81
N LEU A 167 1.13 -7.13 -13.01
CA LEU A 167 0.42 -7.39 -14.26
C LEU A 167 1.10 -6.68 -15.44
N LYS A 168 1.09 -7.37 -16.59
CA LYS A 168 1.77 -6.92 -17.80
C LYS A 168 0.80 -6.24 -18.76
N LEU A 169 1.26 -5.13 -19.30
CA LEU A 169 0.59 -4.29 -20.29
C LEU A 169 1.49 -4.15 -21.52
N ARG A 170 0.86 -4.12 -22.69
CA ARG A 170 1.48 -3.84 -23.98
C ARG A 170 1.22 -2.37 -24.30
N VAL A 171 2.32 -1.63 -24.46
CA VAL A 171 2.28 -0.23 -24.90
C VAL A 171 2.30 -0.17 -26.42
N ASN A 172 3.26 -0.86 -27.02
CA ASN A 172 3.46 -1.00 -28.46
C ASN A 172 3.67 -2.49 -28.78
N GLU A 173 3.63 -2.87 -30.05
CA GLU A 173 3.84 -4.26 -30.50
C GLU A 173 5.11 -4.90 -29.93
N ASN A 174 6.20 -4.13 -29.82
CA ASN A 174 7.50 -4.61 -29.34
C ASN A 174 7.79 -4.31 -27.86
N ARG A 175 6.90 -3.62 -27.13
CA ARG A 175 7.18 -3.16 -25.76
C ARG A 175 6.12 -3.59 -24.77
N ILE A 176 6.52 -4.49 -23.88
CA ILE A 176 5.74 -4.94 -22.72
C ILE A 176 6.30 -4.28 -21.46
N ILE A 177 5.42 -3.69 -20.66
CA ILE A 177 5.74 -3.07 -19.37
C ILE A 177 4.87 -3.70 -18.28
N SER A 178 5.30 -3.59 -17.02
CA SER A 178 4.42 -3.86 -15.88
C SER A 178 3.59 -2.62 -15.53
N VAL A 179 2.45 -2.82 -14.87
CA VAL A 179 1.67 -1.72 -14.27
C VAL A 179 2.52 -0.92 -13.29
N SER A 180 3.46 -1.55 -12.56
CA SER A 180 4.39 -0.85 -11.66
C SER A 180 5.28 0.17 -12.36
N SER A 181 5.61 -0.04 -13.64
CA SER A 181 6.44 0.89 -14.44
C SER A 181 5.71 2.19 -14.76
N LEU A 182 4.38 2.21 -14.67
CA LEU A 182 3.57 3.41 -14.88
C LEU A 182 3.55 4.34 -13.65
N ARG A 183 4.06 3.87 -12.50
CA ARG A 183 4.07 4.66 -11.26
C ARG A 183 4.97 5.88 -11.40
N GLY A 184 4.43 7.02 -11.02
CA GLY A 184 5.04 8.33 -11.19
C GLY A 184 4.80 8.94 -12.56
N ILE A 185 4.39 8.16 -13.56
CA ILE A 185 4.30 8.60 -14.97
C ILE A 185 2.85 8.85 -15.37
N ALA A 186 1.98 7.86 -15.16
CA ALA A 186 0.59 7.89 -15.60
C ALA A 186 -0.37 7.26 -14.57
N ARG A 187 -1.63 7.69 -14.63
CA ARG A 187 -2.75 7.19 -13.84
C ARG A 187 -3.51 6.18 -14.67
N LEU A 188 -3.62 4.95 -14.20
CA LEU A 188 -4.31 3.89 -14.92
C LEU A 188 -5.80 3.85 -14.58
N VAL A 189 -6.66 3.72 -15.57
CA VAL A 189 -8.09 3.40 -15.42
C VAL A 189 -8.37 2.09 -16.13
N ILE A 190 -8.77 1.07 -15.40
CA ILE A 190 -9.09 -0.25 -15.96
C ILE A 190 -10.61 -0.31 -16.13
N CYS A 191 -11.08 -0.62 -17.33
CA CYS A 191 -12.48 -0.86 -17.65
C CYS A 191 -12.65 -2.35 -17.95
N SER A 192 -13.36 -3.07 -17.09
CA SER A 192 -13.60 -4.50 -17.25
C SER A 192 -15.08 -4.80 -17.40
N GLY A 193 -15.45 -5.60 -18.40
CA GLY A 193 -16.82 -6.05 -18.60
C GLY A 193 -17.03 -6.62 -19.99
N PRO A 194 -18.29 -6.77 -20.41
CA PRO A 194 -18.61 -7.19 -21.77
C PRO A 194 -18.00 -6.27 -22.83
N ALA A 195 -17.72 -6.79 -24.02
CA ALA A 195 -17.09 -5.98 -25.08
C ALA A 195 -17.92 -4.74 -25.46
N SER A 196 -19.25 -4.88 -25.46
CA SER A 196 -20.20 -3.77 -25.67
C SER A 196 -20.11 -2.69 -24.59
N PHE A 197 -20.01 -3.11 -23.32
CA PHE A 197 -19.85 -2.20 -22.19
C PHE A 197 -18.53 -1.43 -22.26
N VAL A 198 -17.43 -2.10 -22.60
CA VAL A 198 -16.14 -1.45 -22.77
C VAL A 198 -16.22 -0.40 -23.88
N LEU A 199 -16.77 -0.75 -25.04
CA LEU A 199 -16.94 0.20 -26.16
C LEU A 199 -17.77 1.42 -25.76
N GLU A 200 -18.91 1.22 -25.11
CA GLU A 200 -19.76 2.30 -24.63
C GLU A 200 -19.04 3.20 -23.61
N SER A 201 -18.29 2.61 -22.67
CA SER A 201 -17.46 3.34 -21.71
C SER A 201 -16.46 4.27 -22.41
N PHE A 202 -15.87 3.82 -23.52
CA PHE A 202 -14.97 4.59 -24.35
C PHE A 202 -15.69 5.73 -25.08
N ASN A 203 -16.88 5.49 -25.63
CA ASN A 203 -17.69 6.54 -26.26
C ASN A 203 -18.05 7.64 -25.25
N LEU A 204 -18.39 7.27 -24.01
CA LEU A 204 -18.67 8.25 -22.94
C LEU A 204 -17.45 9.09 -22.53
N SER A 205 -16.25 8.61 -22.81
CA SER A 205 -14.99 9.30 -22.47
C SER A 205 -14.51 10.29 -23.53
N GLU A 206 -15.03 10.18 -24.76
CA GLU A 206 -14.63 10.97 -25.92
C GLU A 206 -14.61 12.49 -25.67
N PRO A 207 -15.65 13.11 -25.08
CA PRO A 207 -15.63 14.56 -24.81
C PRO A 207 -14.56 14.97 -23.78
N PHE A 208 -14.02 14.03 -23.02
CA PHE A 208 -13.05 14.28 -21.95
C PHE A 208 -11.63 13.85 -22.31
N THR A 209 -11.39 13.24 -23.48
CA THR A 209 -10.11 12.59 -23.82
C THR A 209 -8.91 13.54 -23.70
N GLU A 210 -9.02 14.77 -24.22
CA GLU A 210 -7.92 15.75 -24.16
C GLU A 210 -7.60 16.15 -22.72
N MET A 211 -8.63 16.45 -21.93
CA MET A 211 -8.47 16.82 -20.52
C MET A 211 -7.95 15.65 -19.66
N LEU A 212 -8.28 14.41 -20.02
CA LEU A 212 -7.76 13.21 -19.37
C LEU A 212 -6.28 12.98 -19.70
N LEU A 213 -5.89 13.19 -20.97
CA LEU A 213 -4.50 13.13 -21.43
C LEU A 213 -3.62 14.17 -20.74
N GLU A 214 -4.07 15.43 -20.66
CA GLU A 214 -3.35 16.47 -19.91
C GLU A 214 -3.15 16.12 -18.43
N ARG A 215 -4.04 15.28 -17.89
CA ARG A 215 -4.01 14.78 -16.51
C ARG A 215 -3.36 13.41 -16.38
N GLY A 216 -2.64 12.92 -17.39
CA GLY A 216 -1.85 11.71 -17.21
C GLY A 216 -2.67 10.42 -17.20
N VAL A 217 -3.92 10.41 -17.67
CA VAL A 217 -4.80 9.24 -17.55
C VAL A 217 -4.65 8.31 -18.75
N LEU A 218 -4.44 7.02 -18.47
CA LEU A 218 -4.37 5.93 -19.44
C LEU A 218 -5.47 4.91 -19.15
N VAL A 219 -6.11 4.38 -20.19
CA VAL A 219 -7.21 3.44 -20.08
C VAL A 219 -6.80 2.05 -20.55
N VAL A 220 -7.13 1.03 -19.76
CA VAL A 220 -6.96 -0.38 -20.10
C VAL A 220 -8.34 -0.98 -20.34
N PRO A 221 -8.74 -1.22 -21.60
CA PRO A 221 -9.90 -2.03 -21.92
C PRO A 221 -9.61 -3.50 -21.63
N PHE A 222 -10.45 -4.14 -20.82
CA PHE A 222 -10.39 -5.57 -20.54
C PHE A 222 -11.77 -6.21 -20.76
N ALA A 223 -11.95 -6.85 -21.92
CA ALA A 223 -13.19 -7.54 -22.22
C ALA A 223 -13.23 -8.92 -21.54
N THR A 224 -14.29 -9.18 -20.77
CA THR A 224 -14.46 -10.44 -20.03
C THR A 224 -15.03 -11.56 -20.91
N ASP A 225 -15.76 -11.23 -21.98
CA ASP A 225 -16.45 -12.20 -22.84
C ASP A 225 -15.51 -12.95 -23.82
N GLY A 226 -14.20 -12.72 -23.73
CA GLY A 226 -13.21 -13.27 -24.68
C GLY A 226 -13.23 -12.60 -26.06
N ASN A 227 -14.18 -11.70 -26.33
CA ASN A 227 -14.19 -10.89 -27.53
C ASN A 227 -13.29 -9.66 -27.36
N SER A 228 -12.36 -9.41 -28.29
CA SER A 228 -11.59 -8.16 -28.29
C SER A 228 -12.52 -7.02 -28.72
N PRO A 229 -12.61 -5.90 -27.97
CA PRO A 229 -13.38 -4.76 -28.41
C PRO A 229 -12.77 -4.22 -29.71
N SER A 230 -13.49 -4.37 -30.83
CA SER A 230 -13.15 -3.70 -32.08
C SER A 230 -13.62 -2.26 -31.94
N PHE A 231 -12.67 -1.36 -31.70
CA PHE A 231 -12.97 0.06 -31.75
C PHE A 231 -13.06 0.48 -33.22
N GLU A 232 -14.22 0.27 -33.83
CA GLU A 232 -14.55 0.83 -35.15
C GLU A 232 -14.78 2.34 -34.98
N PHE A 233 -13.90 3.15 -35.55
CA PHE A 233 -14.03 4.60 -35.51
C PHE A 233 -14.44 5.09 -36.89
N ASP A 234 -15.56 5.82 -36.94
CA ASP A 234 -16.10 6.38 -38.17
C ASP A 234 -15.15 7.43 -38.76
N GLU A 235 -14.99 7.35 -40.06
CA GLU A 235 -13.79 7.73 -40.74
C GLU A 235 -14.01 9.04 -41.56
N SER A 236 -14.13 10.20 -40.93
CA SER A 236 -14.17 11.51 -41.63
C SER A 236 -12.80 12.23 -41.69
N GLU A 237 -12.26 12.44 -42.89
CA GLU A 237 -10.82 12.44 -43.26
C GLU A 237 -9.86 13.46 -42.61
N ASP A 238 -10.27 14.64 -42.12
CA ASP A 238 -9.28 15.70 -41.81
C ASP A 238 -8.93 15.88 -40.31
N MET A 239 -9.74 15.34 -39.39
CA MET A 239 -9.45 15.33 -37.93
C MET A 239 -8.84 13.99 -37.45
N LYS A 240 -8.71 13.00 -38.35
CA LYS A 240 -8.37 11.60 -38.08
C LYS A 240 -6.98 11.40 -37.52
N ASP A 241 -5.99 12.07 -38.08
CA ASP A 241 -4.60 11.72 -37.80
C ASP A 241 -4.17 12.06 -36.38
N ILE A 242 -4.65 13.20 -35.88
CA ILE A 242 -4.37 13.65 -34.51
C ILE A 242 -5.19 12.82 -33.52
N THR A 243 -6.46 12.56 -33.83
CA THR A 243 -7.39 11.89 -32.91
C THR A 243 -7.12 10.39 -32.83
N ALA A 244 -6.82 9.70 -33.93
CA ALA A 244 -6.44 8.28 -33.94
C ALA A 244 -5.06 8.05 -33.29
N LYS A 245 -4.08 8.92 -33.56
CA LYS A 245 -2.76 8.86 -32.89
C LYS A 245 -2.89 9.14 -31.40
N ARG A 246 -3.63 10.18 -30.99
CA ARG A 246 -3.95 10.46 -29.57
C ARG A 246 -4.76 9.33 -28.95
N LYS A 247 -5.65 8.67 -29.71
CA LYS A 247 -6.46 7.53 -29.26
C LYS A 247 -5.63 6.25 -29.04
N LYS A 248 -4.52 6.07 -29.77
CA LYS A 248 -3.55 4.99 -29.51
C LYS A 248 -2.65 5.30 -28.30
N LEU A 249 -2.36 6.58 -28.04
CA LEU A 249 -1.49 7.03 -26.95
C LEU A 249 -2.09 6.82 -25.54
N TRP A 250 -3.40 6.96 -25.40
CA TRP A 250 -4.07 6.83 -24.09
C TRP A 250 -4.56 5.41 -23.77
N GLN A 251 -4.47 4.45 -24.71
CA GLN A 251 -4.92 3.08 -24.53
C GLN A 251 -3.75 2.13 -24.28
N LEU A 252 -3.94 1.19 -23.36
CA LEU A 252 -2.96 0.13 -23.06
C LEU A 252 -3.63 -1.24 -23.11
N ASN A 253 -3.00 -2.18 -23.80
CA ASN A 253 -3.58 -3.52 -23.98
C ASN A 253 -3.04 -4.50 -22.94
N PRO A 254 -3.89 -5.31 -22.29
CA PRO A 254 -3.45 -6.37 -21.39
C PRO A 254 -2.73 -7.48 -22.19
N VAL A 255 -1.66 -8.06 -21.63
CA VAL A 255 -0.89 -9.13 -22.30
C VAL A 255 -1.40 -10.51 -21.91
N TYR A 256 -1.28 -10.86 -20.62
CA TYR A 256 -1.65 -12.18 -20.12
C TYR A 256 -3.10 -12.16 -19.64
N VAL A 257 -4.04 -12.45 -20.54
CA VAL A 257 -5.49 -12.41 -20.25
C VAL A 257 -5.83 -13.28 -19.03
N SER A 258 -5.19 -14.44 -18.87
CA SER A 258 -5.38 -15.33 -17.72
C SER A 258 -5.04 -14.67 -16.39
N GLU A 259 -3.87 -14.03 -16.28
CA GLU A 259 -3.43 -13.34 -15.05
C GLU A 259 -4.37 -12.17 -14.72
N TRP A 260 -4.79 -11.43 -15.74
CA TRP A 260 -5.74 -10.33 -15.58
C TRP A 260 -7.12 -10.81 -15.11
N THR A 261 -7.64 -11.90 -15.70
CA THR A 261 -8.91 -12.52 -15.31
C THR A 261 -8.86 -13.04 -13.88
N GLU A 262 -7.80 -13.76 -13.53
CA GLU A 262 -7.60 -14.30 -12.17
C GLU A 262 -7.57 -13.16 -11.15
N TRP A 263 -6.74 -12.14 -11.39
CA TRP A 263 -6.63 -11.00 -10.51
C TRP A 263 -7.97 -10.25 -10.35
N LEU A 264 -8.70 -10.00 -11.44
CA LEU A 264 -10.01 -9.33 -11.42
C LEU A 264 -11.06 -10.16 -10.66
N ASN A 265 -11.09 -11.47 -10.88
CA ASN A 265 -12.01 -12.37 -10.20
C ASN A 265 -11.74 -12.43 -8.70
N GLU A 266 -10.48 -12.45 -8.28
CA GLU A 266 -10.09 -12.31 -6.88
C GLU A 266 -10.57 -10.99 -6.28
N GLN A 267 -10.39 -9.86 -7.00
CA GLN A 267 -10.86 -8.56 -6.51
C GLN A 267 -12.39 -8.50 -6.39
N LYS A 268 -13.12 -9.02 -7.39
CA LYS A 268 -14.59 -9.09 -7.36
C LYS A 268 -15.09 -9.95 -6.19
N LYS A 269 -14.46 -11.11 -5.97
CA LYS A 269 -14.77 -12.00 -4.83
C LYS A 269 -14.55 -11.31 -3.48
N LEU A 270 -13.44 -10.60 -3.33
CA LEU A 270 -13.12 -9.85 -2.10
C LEU A 270 -14.06 -8.67 -1.85
N ALA A 271 -14.59 -8.07 -2.92
CA ALA A 271 -15.55 -6.97 -2.85
C ALA A 271 -17.02 -7.44 -2.79
N SER A 272 -17.28 -8.75 -2.79
CA SER A 272 -18.62 -9.34 -2.88
C SER A 272 -19.42 -8.85 -4.09
N VAL A 273 -18.73 -8.67 -5.22
CA VAL A 273 -19.29 -8.23 -6.50
C VAL A 273 -19.50 -9.45 -7.41
N SER A 274 -20.58 -9.45 -8.20
CA SER A 274 -20.87 -10.54 -9.14
C SER A 274 -19.75 -10.68 -10.19
N PRO A 275 -19.32 -11.91 -10.53
CA PRO A 275 -18.25 -12.14 -11.51
C PRO A 275 -18.58 -11.53 -12.88
N GLU A 276 -19.85 -11.55 -13.29
CA GLU A 276 -20.33 -11.04 -14.58
C GLU A 276 -20.53 -9.53 -14.60
N SER A 277 -20.50 -8.86 -13.44
CA SER A 277 -20.76 -7.43 -13.41
C SER A 277 -19.61 -6.62 -14.01
N PRO A 278 -19.91 -5.62 -14.86
CA PRO A 278 -18.90 -4.71 -15.36
C PRO A 278 -18.39 -3.82 -14.22
N VAL A 279 -17.08 -3.63 -14.17
CA VAL A 279 -16.41 -2.87 -13.12
C VAL A 279 -15.35 -1.94 -13.70
N TYR A 280 -15.10 -0.85 -12.99
CA TYR A 280 -13.95 0.00 -13.25
C TYR A 280 -13.04 0.10 -12.03
N LEU A 281 -11.76 0.32 -12.30
CA LEU A 281 -10.75 0.63 -11.30
C LEU A 281 -9.99 1.87 -11.75
N SER A 282 -9.74 2.80 -10.83
CA SER A 282 -8.90 3.98 -11.08
C SER A 282 -7.71 3.97 -10.14
N LEU A 283 -6.52 4.22 -10.68
CA LEU A 283 -5.26 4.30 -9.95
C LEU A 283 -4.79 5.75 -9.86
N ARG A 284 -4.07 6.04 -8.77
CA ARG A 284 -3.29 7.27 -8.60
C ARG A 284 -1.96 7.16 -9.35
N LEU A 285 -1.21 8.27 -9.42
CA LEU A 285 0.15 8.27 -10.00
C LEU A 285 1.11 7.34 -9.25
N ASP A 286 0.95 7.15 -7.95
CA ASP A 286 1.76 6.21 -7.16
C ASP A 286 1.36 4.74 -7.38
N GLY A 287 0.36 4.47 -8.24
CA GLY A 287 -0.13 3.13 -8.55
C GLY A 287 -1.06 2.54 -7.49
N ARG A 288 -1.48 3.32 -6.49
CA ARG A 288 -2.48 2.91 -5.50
C ARG A 288 -3.89 3.07 -6.04
N VAL A 289 -4.82 2.26 -5.54
CA VAL A 289 -6.24 2.36 -5.94
C VAL A 289 -6.84 3.66 -5.43
N ARG A 290 -7.30 4.52 -6.35
CA ARG A 290 -7.99 5.78 -6.06
C ARG A 290 -9.47 5.56 -5.77
N GLY A 291 -10.09 4.69 -6.55
CA GLY A 291 -11.51 4.37 -6.51
C GLY A 291 -11.85 3.22 -7.44
N SER A 292 -12.89 2.48 -7.10
CA SER A 292 -13.38 1.31 -7.82
C SER A 292 -14.89 1.27 -7.73
N GLY A 293 -15.58 0.75 -8.75
CA GLY A 293 -17.03 0.64 -8.72
C GLY A 293 -17.58 -0.28 -9.81
N VAL A 294 -18.86 -0.60 -9.69
CA VAL A 294 -19.63 -1.31 -10.71
C VAL A 294 -20.15 -0.29 -11.72
N GLY A 295 -20.12 -0.64 -13.02
CA GLY A 295 -20.54 0.23 -14.11
C GLY A 295 -19.42 1.12 -14.65
N TYR A 296 -19.79 2.24 -15.27
CA TYR A 296 -18.86 3.09 -16.02
C TYR A 296 -17.95 3.94 -15.13
N PRO A 297 -16.71 4.23 -15.57
CA PRO A 297 -15.85 5.20 -14.90
C PRO A 297 -16.45 6.60 -14.95
N PRO A 298 -16.40 7.38 -13.85
CA PRO A 298 -16.91 8.75 -13.83
C PRO A 298 -15.90 9.71 -14.49
N TRP A 299 -15.84 9.71 -15.83
CA TRP A 299 -14.87 10.48 -16.62
C TRP A 299 -14.82 11.97 -16.25
N ASN A 300 -15.98 12.61 -16.10
CA ASN A 300 -16.08 14.01 -15.68
C ASN A 300 -15.43 14.26 -14.29
N ALA A 301 -15.62 13.34 -13.35
CA ALA A 301 -15.02 13.47 -12.02
C ALA A 301 -13.50 13.37 -12.05
N PHE A 302 -12.92 12.56 -12.94
CA PHE A 302 -11.47 12.49 -13.12
C PHE A 302 -10.91 13.80 -13.65
N VAL A 303 -11.58 14.43 -14.61
CA VAL A 303 -11.20 15.75 -15.11
C VAL A 303 -11.29 16.81 -14.02
N ALA A 304 -12.34 16.79 -13.19
CA ALA A 304 -12.49 17.78 -12.13
C ALA A 304 -11.45 17.62 -10.99
N GLN A 305 -11.07 16.39 -10.65
CA GLN A 305 -10.32 16.09 -9.43
C GLN A 305 -8.82 15.86 -9.62
N LEU A 306 -8.38 15.38 -10.79
CA LEU A 306 -6.99 14.94 -10.96
C LEU A 306 -6.10 16.11 -11.40
N PRO A 307 -4.95 16.39 -10.77
CA PRO A 307 -4.11 17.49 -11.22
C PRO A 307 -3.44 17.20 -12.59
N PRO A 308 -3.24 18.22 -13.44
CA PRO A 308 -2.57 18.07 -14.73
C PRO A 308 -1.11 17.67 -14.55
N VAL A 309 -0.56 16.90 -15.48
CA VAL A 309 0.80 16.36 -15.44
C VAL A 309 1.54 16.84 -16.68
N LYS A 310 2.17 18.03 -16.59
CA LYS A 310 2.93 18.61 -17.69
C LYS A 310 4.34 18.01 -17.73
N GLY A 311 4.78 17.55 -18.91
CA GLY A 311 6.18 17.17 -19.16
C GLY A 311 6.65 15.81 -18.61
N LEU A 312 5.80 15.05 -17.90
CA LEU A 312 6.18 13.71 -17.38
C LEU A 312 6.04 12.56 -18.37
N TRP A 313 5.57 12.84 -19.59
CA TRP A 313 5.34 11.83 -20.62
C TRP A 313 6.61 11.43 -21.39
N SER A 314 7.68 12.24 -21.35
CA SER A 314 8.90 11.96 -22.11
C SER A 314 9.73 10.85 -21.45
N GLY A 315 9.96 9.75 -22.17
CA GLY A 315 10.84 8.66 -21.76
C GLY A 315 10.20 7.27 -21.90
N LEU A 316 9.22 6.91 -21.06
CA LEU A 316 8.55 5.59 -21.17
C LEU A 316 7.67 5.49 -22.44
N PHE A 317 7.20 6.63 -22.94
CA PHE A 317 6.29 6.71 -24.08
C PHE A 317 6.89 7.43 -25.29
N ASP A 318 8.21 7.68 -25.27
CA ASP A 318 8.98 8.45 -26.26
C ASP A 318 9.02 7.84 -27.68
N GLY A 319 8.48 6.63 -27.84
CA GLY A 319 8.31 5.97 -29.14
C GLY A 319 6.86 5.66 -29.49
N MET A 320 5.89 6.14 -28.70
CA MET A 320 4.48 6.06 -29.08
C MET A 320 4.02 7.26 -29.92
N ASP A 321 4.73 8.39 -29.84
CA ASP A 321 4.40 9.61 -30.58
C ASP A 321 4.86 9.58 -32.06
N GLY A 322 5.54 8.50 -32.47
CA GLY A 322 5.98 8.28 -33.84
C GLY A 322 7.19 9.10 -34.27
N ARG A 323 7.90 9.75 -33.35
CA ARG A 323 9.19 10.39 -33.67
C ARG A 323 10.23 9.29 -33.92
N VAL A 324 10.62 9.14 -35.18
CA VAL A 324 11.81 8.37 -35.56
C VAL A 324 13.02 9.22 -35.15
N LEU A 325 13.95 8.63 -34.38
CA LEU A 325 15.29 9.22 -34.20
C LEU A 325 16.05 9.24 -35.52
#